data_AF-A0A9D2NN28-F1
#
_entry.id   AF-A0A9D2NN28-F1
#
_cell.length_a   1.000
_cell.length_b   1.000
_cell.length_c   1.000
_cell.angle_alpha   90.00
_cell.angle_beta   90.00
_cell.angle_gamma   90.00
#
_symmetry.space_group_name_H-M   'P 1'
#
loop_
_entity.id
_entity.type
_entity.pdbx_description
1 polymer ?
#
loop_
_entity_poly.entity_id
_entity_poly.type
_entity_poly.pdbx_seq_one_letter_code
_entity_poly.pdbx_strand_id
1 'polypeptide(L)'
;MADQRKYAILDTDFVSKANIIKTEGRVLADEVFAFPGYSFWCHQKMKEELGDHGTRTAQIWLENKIEAGKIRCYSDDQILSEMNRNVSDACFSYYRTFLKQGCGLFDSEFYDRYFLPLDDLMNAGVFDRETFLAVLQSCENQIGHQKSYGEIKSFVLSQAIKFVYGIDVCIFCSDDFGARRGFANVAQIPCISILSVFLKLRLIGQKIEEVDPFFQSFLHWCSDRKNPQTHVKVWIFENGSDKRKKVPIESILPDIYAGLYCARKDGDLQKIAE
;
A
#
# COMPACT_ATOMS: atom_id res chain seq x y z
N MET A 1 -6.74 -9.64 26.12
CA MET A 1 -7.00 -10.12 24.75
C MET A 1 -5.68 -10.01 24.02
N ALA A 2 -5.12 -11.12 23.54
CA ALA A 2 -3.88 -11.06 22.76
C ALA A 2 -4.15 -10.21 21.52
N ASP A 3 -3.45 -9.10 21.36
CA ASP A 3 -3.59 -8.23 20.20
C ASP A 3 -3.33 -9.08 18.95
N GLN A 4 -4.37 -9.35 18.17
CA GLN A 4 -4.25 -10.16 16.96
C GLN A 4 -3.33 -9.42 16.00
N ARG A 5 -2.17 -10.02 15.72
CA ARG A 5 -1.14 -9.43 14.87
C ARG A 5 -1.72 -9.11 13.49
N LYS A 6 -1.73 -7.84 13.12
CA LYS A 6 -2.19 -7.32 11.84
C LYS A 6 -1.05 -7.37 10.83
N TYR A 7 -1.36 -7.77 9.61
CA TYR A 7 -0.38 -7.88 8.54
C TYR A 7 -0.56 -6.69 7.63
N ALA A 8 0.52 -5.96 7.40
CA ALA A 8 0.54 -4.72 6.65
C ALA A 8 1.39 -4.89 5.40
N ILE A 9 0.80 -4.62 4.24
CA ILE A 9 1.53 -4.46 2.99
C ILE A 9 1.74 -2.97 2.76
N LEU A 10 2.96 -2.62 2.41
CA LEU A 10 3.34 -1.26 2.08
C LEU A 10 3.20 -1.03 0.58
N ASP A 11 2.69 0.14 0.23
CA ASP A 11 2.74 0.73 -1.10
C ASP A 11 3.99 1.60 -1.28
N THR A 12 4.54 1.63 -2.49
CA THR A 12 5.74 2.42 -2.83
C THR A 12 5.52 3.90 -2.55
N ASP A 13 4.36 4.39 -2.96
CA ASP A 13 4.01 5.80 -2.91
C ASP A 13 3.79 6.27 -1.46
N PHE A 14 3.23 5.39 -0.63
CA PHE A 14 3.16 5.56 0.83
C PHE A 14 4.55 5.68 1.46
N VAL A 15 5.44 4.71 1.19
CA VAL A 15 6.80 4.68 1.76
C VAL A 15 7.60 5.91 1.36
N SER A 16 7.48 6.32 0.09
CA SER A 16 8.13 7.54 -0.42
C SER A 16 7.69 8.78 0.37
N LYS A 17 6.37 8.99 0.52
CA LYS A 17 5.82 10.16 1.25
C LYS A 17 6.15 10.11 2.74
N ALA A 18 6.01 8.96 3.38
CA ALA A 18 6.31 8.80 4.80
C ALA A 18 7.79 9.02 5.13
N ASN A 19 8.70 8.85 4.16
CA ASN A 19 10.13 9.18 4.31
C ASN A 19 10.46 10.65 4.02
N ILE A 20 9.61 11.35 3.26
CA ILE A 20 9.75 12.80 3.06
C ILE A 20 9.29 13.57 4.30
N ILE A 21 8.18 13.12 4.90
CA ILE A 21 7.62 13.71 6.12
C ILE A 21 8.53 13.38 7.30
N LYS A 22 9.13 14.38 7.93
CA LYS A 22 10.19 14.17 8.93
C LYS A 22 10.28 15.30 9.96
N THR A 23 10.87 14.97 11.10
CA THR A 23 11.29 15.93 12.14
C THR A 23 12.81 15.94 12.23
N GLU A 24 13.36 16.63 13.23
CA GLU A 24 14.77 16.50 13.59
C GLU A 24 15.09 15.05 13.98
N GLY A 25 15.77 14.32 13.09
CA GLY A 25 16.31 12.98 13.35
C GLY A 25 15.36 11.79 13.13
N ARG A 26 14.09 11.98 12.75
CA ARG A 26 13.13 10.88 12.49
C ARG A 26 12.25 11.13 11.28
N VAL A 27 11.86 10.07 10.59
CA VAL A 27 10.85 10.11 9.50
C VAL A 27 9.52 9.54 9.97
N LEU A 28 8.40 9.97 9.40
CA LEU A 28 7.06 9.45 9.74
C LEU A 28 6.98 7.93 9.52
N ALA A 29 7.72 7.41 8.54
CA ALA A 29 7.82 5.98 8.28
C ALA A 29 8.32 5.18 9.51
N ASP A 30 9.19 5.75 10.34
CA ASP A 30 9.64 5.09 11.57
C ASP A 30 8.52 5.01 12.62
N GLU A 31 7.69 6.05 12.73
CA GLU A 31 6.53 6.06 13.64
C GLU A 31 5.47 5.03 13.21
N VAL A 32 5.24 4.87 11.90
CA VAL A 32 4.37 3.82 11.36
C VAL A 32 4.88 2.44 11.74
N PHE A 33 6.19 2.24 11.72
CA PHE A 33 6.82 0.96 12.05
C PHE A 33 6.80 0.63 13.53
N ALA A 34 6.69 1.65 14.38
CA ALA A 34 6.49 1.50 15.80
C ALA A 34 5.05 1.13 16.18
N PHE A 35 4.10 1.10 15.22
CA PHE A 35 2.73 0.74 15.51
C PHE A 35 2.61 -0.66 16.12
N PRO A 36 2.00 -0.78 17.32
CA PRO A 36 1.88 -2.05 18.00
C PRO A 36 1.01 -3.02 17.20
N GLY A 37 1.38 -4.29 17.23
CA GLY A 37 0.61 -5.37 16.62
C GLY A 37 0.73 -5.47 15.10
N TYR A 38 1.64 -4.76 14.43
CA TYR A 38 1.83 -4.86 12.98
C TYR A 38 3.03 -5.72 12.57
N SER A 39 2.87 -6.49 11.48
CA SER A 39 3.98 -7.08 10.71
C SER A 39 3.99 -6.46 9.34
N PHE A 40 5.12 -5.90 8.93
CA PHE A 40 5.25 -5.22 7.65
C PHE A 40 5.85 -6.13 6.58
N TRP A 41 5.23 -6.09 5.41
CA TRP A 41 5.60 -6.87 4.22
C TRP A 41 5.59 -5.94 3.01
N CYS A 42 6.40 -6.25 2.02
CA CYS A 42 6.39 -5.56 0.73
C CYS A 42 6.77 -6.51 -0.40
N HIS A 43 6.38 -6.16 -1.63
CA HIS A 43 6.88 -6.84 -2.82
C HIS A 43 8.23 -6.25 -3.26
N GLN A 44 9.10 -7.06 -3.86
CA GLN A 44 10.41 -6.62 -4.37
C GLN A 44 10.31 -5.46 -5.37
N LYS A 45 9.21 -5.39 -6.13
CA LYS A 45 8.91 -4.30 -7.08
C LYS A 45 9.03 -2.91 -6.45
N MET A 46 8.71 -2.77 -5.15
CA MET A 46 8.88 -1.51 -4.43
C MET A 46 10.34 -1.03 -4.41
N LYS A 47 11.32 -1.94 -4.34
CA LYS A 47 12.75 -1.58 -4.35
C LYS A 47 13.14 -0.95 -5.70
N GLU A 48 12.61 -1.50 -6.80
CA GLU A 48 12.84 -1.00 -8.15
C GLU A 48 12.20 0.38 -8.32
N GLU A 49 10.93 0.54 -7.93
CA GLU A 49 10.21 1.80 -8.10
C GLU A 49 10.75 2.94 -7.24
N LEU A 50 11.21 2.64 -6.01
CA LEU A 50 11.91 3.62 -5.18
C LEU A 50 13.27 4.01 -5.77
N GLY A 51 13.93 3.12 -6.51
CA GLY A 51 15.19 3.42 -7.20
C GLY A 51 15.01 4.34 -8.41
N ASP A 52 13.90 4.19 -9.14
CA ASP A 52 13.61 4.97 -10.35
C ASP A 52 13.07 6.38 -10.06
N HIS A 53 12.27 6.52 -8.99
CA HIS A 53 11.46 7.72 -8.73
C HIS A 53 11.42 8.16 -7.26
N GLY A 54 11.96 7.36 -6.34
CA GLY A 54 11.97 7.64 -4.92
C GLY A 54 13.10 8.59 -4.52
N THR A 55 12.94 9.25 -3.37
CA THR A 55 14.10 9.86 -2.72
C THR A 55 15.08 8.75 -2.36
N ARG A 56 16.37 8.89 -2.72
CA ARG A 56 17.44 7.94 -2.33
C ARG A 56 17.38 7.57 -0.84
N THR A 57 16.90 8.49 -0.02
CA THR A 57 16.59 8.30 1.40
C THR A 57 15.56 7.19 1.66
N ALA A 58 14.42 7.17 0.95
CA ALA A 58 13.38 6.16 1.12
C ALA A 58 13.87 4.76 0.69
N GLN A 59 14.69 4.67 -0.37
CA GLN A 59 15.31 3.42 -0.78
C GLN A 59 16.26 2.87 0.29
N ILE A 60 17.21 3.70 0.76
CA ILE A 60 18.15 3.32 1.82
C ILE A 60 17.39 2.91 3.09
N TRP A 61 16.34 3.66 3.43
CA TRP A 61 15.49 3.33 4.58
C TRP A 61 14.84 1.96 4.40
N LEU A 62 14.24 1.66 3.24
CA LEU A 62 13.59 0.37 2.98
C LEU A 62 14.59 -0.78 3.08
N GLU A 63 15.77 -0.64 2.47
CA GLU A 63 16.85 -1.63 2.51
C GLU A 63 17.28 -1.91 3.96
N ASN A 64 17.56 -0.88 4.75
CA ASN A 64 17.92 -1.01 6.16
C ASN A 64 16.84 -1.75 6.98
N LYS A 65 15.55 -1.47 6.73
CA LYS A 65 14.45 -2.16 7.44
C LYS A 65 14.30 -3.62 7.02
N ILE A 66 14.58 -3.96 5.76
CA ILE A 66 14.60 -5.34 5.27
C ILE A 66 15.77 -6.10 5.90
N GLU A 67 16.98 -5.54 5.86
CA GLU A 67 18.19 -6.15 6.44
C GLU A 67 18.06 -6.37 7.96
N ALA A 68 17.43 -5.42 8.66
CA ALA A 68 17.12 -5.56 10.09
C ALA A 68 15.97 -6.54 10.39
N GLY A 69 15.40 -7.20 9.39
CA GLY A 69 14.29 -8.16 9.54
C GLY A 69 12.97 -7.51 9.99
N LYS A 70 12.83 -6.19 9.85
CA LYS A 70 11.62 -5.43 10.24
C LYS A 70 10.57 -5.46 9.13
N ILE A 71 10.98 -5.61 7.87
CA ILE A 71 10.09 -5.80 6.72
C ILE A 71 10.41 -7.12 6.05
N ARG A 72 9.38 -7.92 5.80
CA ARG A 72 9.51 -9.11 4.95
C ARG A 72 9.29 -8.72 3.50
N CYS A 73 10.36 -8.72 2.71
CA CYS A 73 10.29 -8.45 1.28
C CYS A 73 10.18 -9.76 0.51
N TYR A 74 9.20 -9.86 -0.37
CA TYR A 74 8.91 -11.05 -1.18
C TYR A 74 9.13 -10.76 -2.66
N SER A 75 9.88 -11.61 -3.34
CA SER A 75 9.93 -11.70 -4.80
C SER A 75 8.81 -12.61 -5.33
N ASP A 76 8.59 -12.57 -6.65
CA ASP A 76 7.65 -13.48 -7.31
C ASP A 76 8.04 -14.95 -7.13
N ASP A 77 9.34 -15.26 -7.18
CA ASP A 77 9.86 -16.60 -6.90
C ASP A 77 9.54 -17.04 -5.46
N GLN A 78 9.71 -16.15 -4.48
CA GLN A 78 9.39 -16.45 -3.09
C GLN A 78 7.88 -16.65 -2.89
N ILE A 79 7.04 -15.85 -3.53
CA ILE A 79 5.59 -16.03 -3.53
C ILE A 79 5.22 -17.41 -4.11
N LEU A 80 5.75 -17.76 -5.28
CA LEU A 80 5.50 -19.05 -5.92
C LEU A 80 6.01 -20.21 -5.08
N SER A 81 7.20 -20.06 -4.46
CA SER A 81 7.81 -21.07 -3.59
C SER A 81 6.95 -21.35 -2.36
N GLU A 82 6.44 -20.30 -1.69
CA GLU A 82 5.53 -20.47 -0.54
C GLU A 82 4.19 -21.09 -0.95
N MET A 83 3.60 -20.66 -2.06
CA MET A 83 2.34 -21.25 -2.56
C MET A 83 2.53 -22.70 -3.01
N ASN A 84 3.63 -23.03 -3.68
CA ASN A 84 3.94 -24.37 -4.17
C ASN A 84 4.03 -25.39 -3.02
N ARG A 85 4.53 -24.99 -1.84
CA ARG A 85 4.51 -25.85 -0.64
C ARG A 85 3.10 -26.26 -0.20
N ASN A 86 2.08 -25.49 -0.57
CA ASN A 86 0.69 -25.72 -0.17
C ASN A 86 -0.14 -26.40 -1.27
N VAL A 87 0.12 -26.08 -2.54
CA VAL A 87 -0.71 -26.54 -3.68
C VAL A 87 0.08 -27.07 -4.88
N SER A 88 1.36 -27.39 -4.69
CA SER A 88 2.25 -27.87 -5.75
C SER A 88 2.19 -26.95 -6.99
N ASP A 89 2.20 -27.50 -8.20
CA ASP A 89 2.25 -26.72 -9.45
C ASP A 89 0.96 -25.95 -9.75
N ALA A 90 -0.12 -26.17 -9.00
CA ALA A 90 -1.31 -25.30 -9.09
C ALA A 90 -0.99 -23.85 -8.66
N CYS A 91 0.13 -23.61 -7.97
CA CYS A 91 0.54 -22.26 -7.57
C CYS A 91 0.68 -21.29 -8.76
N PHE A 92 1.07 -21.77 -9.95
CA PHE A 92 1.15 -20.94 -11.14
C PHE A 92 -0.22 -20.44 -11.58
N SER A 93 -1.23 -21.30 -11.54
CA SER A 93 -2.61 -20.93 -11.82
C SER A 93 -3.15 -19.90 -10.82
N TYR A 94 -2.90 -20.10 -9.52
CA TYR A 94 -3.29 -19.13 -8.49
C TYR A 94 -2.58 -17.79 -8.67
N TYR A 95 -1.27 -17.80 -8.90
CA TYR A 95 -0.49 -16.57 -9.13
C TYR A 95 -1.07 -15.80 -10.32
N ARG A 96 -1.28 -16.47 -11.46
CA ARG A 96 -1.88 -15.87 -12.66
C ARG A 96 -3.25 -15.28 -12.36
N THR A 97 -4.10 -15.99 -11.63
CA THR A 97 -5.43 -15.48 -11.24
C THR A 97 -5.32 -14.22 -10.38
N PHE A 98 -4.42 -14.20 -9.39
CA PHE A 98 -4.19 -13.02 -8.56
C PHE A 98 -3.66 -11.84 -9.38
N LEU A 99 -2.75 -12.10 -10.32
CA LEU A 99 -2.23 -11.09 -11.24
C LEU A 99 -3.35 -10.51 -12.10
N LYS A 100 -4.17 -11.36 -12.72
CA LYS A 100 -5.30 -10.95 -13.56
C LYS A 100 -6.32 -10.12 -12.79
N GLN A 101 -6.65 -10.53 -11.57
CA GLN A 101 -7.50 -9.77 -10.66
C GLN A 101 -6.90 -8.41 -10.33
N GLY A 102 -5.61 -8.38 -9.94
CA GLY A 102 -4.89 -7.14 -9.62
C GLY A 102 -4.88 -6.16 -10.78
N CYS A 103 -4.57 -6.62 -11.99
CA CYS A 103 -4.68 -5.82 -13.21
C CYS A 103 -6.07 -5.19 -13.36
N GLY A 104 -7.13 -6.00 -13.22
CA GLY A 104 -8.52 -5.55 -13.36
C GLY A 104 -8.99 -4.55 -12.30
N LEU A 105 -8.27 -4.39 -11.17
CA LEU A 105 -8.58 -3.37 -10.17
C LEU A 105 -8.32 -1.94 -10.66
N PHE A 106 -7.36 -1.78 -11.58
CA PHE A 106 -6.89 -0.47 -12.05
C PHE A 106 -7.22 -0.25 -13.53
N ASP A 107 -7.08 -1.27 -14.37
CA ASP A 107 -7.41 -1.23 -15.79
C ASP A 107 -7.75 -2.65 -16.28
N SER A 108 -9.00 -2.84 -16.71
CA SER A 108 -9.53 -4.14 -17.15
C SER A 108 -8.81 -4.73 -18.36
N GLU A 109 -8.19 -3.90 -19.20
CA GLU A 109 -7.44 -4.33 -20.38
C GLU A 109 -5.95 -4.54 -20.08
N PHE A 110 -5.48 -4.19 -18.88
CA PHE A 110 -4.06 -4.24 -18.54
C PHE A 110 -3.47 -5.64 -18.68
N TYR A 111 -4.20 -6.66 -18.21
CA TYR A 111 -3.75 -8.04 -18.30
C TYR A 111 -3.59 -8.46 -19.77
N ASP A 112 -4.60 -8.18 -20.59
CA ASP A 112 -4.62 -8.60 -21.99
C ASP A 112 -3.55 -7.87 -22.81
N ARG A 113 -3.17 -6.64 -22.43
CA ARG A 113 -2.08 -5.91 -23.08
C ARG A 113 -0.68 -6.47 -22.81
N TYR A 114 -0.45 -7.09 -21.66
CA TYR A 114 0.91 -7.41 -21.20
C TYR A 114 1.16 -8.88 -20.86
N PHE A 115 0.14 -9.61 -20.38
CA PHE A 115 0.31 -10.91 -19.73
C PHE A 115 -0.35 -12.08 -20.48
N LEU A 116 -0.88 -11.88 -21.70
CA LEU A 116 -1.31 -12.99 -22.56
C LEU A 116 -0.23 -14.06 -22.79
N PRO A 117 1.09 -13.74 -22.87
CA PRO A 117 2.12 -14.77 -22.97
C PRO A 117 2.13 -15.78 -21.81
N LEU A 118 1.64 -15.41 -20.62
CA LEU A 118 1.47 -16.36 -19.51
C LEU A 118 0.33 -17.33 -19.77
N ASP A 119 -0.76 -16.88 -20.40
CA ASP A 119 -1.87 -17.75 -20.80
C ASP A 119 -1.39 -18.76 -21.86
N ASP A 120 -0.60 -18.31 -22.84
CA ASP A 120 -0.01 -19.17 -23.86
C ASP A 120 0.92 -20.24 -23.27
N LEU A 121 1.80 -19.85 -22.34
CA LEU A 121 2.67 -20.78 -21.60
C LEU A 121 1.84 -21.84 -20.87
N MET A 122 0.80 -21.40 -20.16
CA MET A 122 -0.05 -22.31 -19.38
C MET A 122 -0.87 -23.25 -20.26
N ASN A 123 -1.34 -22.78 -21.42
CA ASN A 123 -2.09 -23.58 -22.39
C ASN A 123 -1.21 -24.66 -23.06
N ALA A 124 0.10 -24.41 -23.20
CA ALA A 124 1.05 -25.40 -23.70
C ALA A 124 1.23 -26.61 -22.76
N GLY A 125 0.88 -26.46 -21.47
CA GLY A 125 0.74 -27.57 -20.52
C GLY A 125 2.03 -28.14 -19.93
N VAL A 126 3.21 -27.70 -20.40
CA VAL A 126 4.51 -28.11 -19.85
C VAL A 126 5.37 -26.88 -19.60
N PHE A 127 5.50 -26.52 -18.33
CA PHE A 127 6.31 -25.39 -17.85
C PHE A 127 6.73 -25.65 -16.40
N ASP A 128 7.81 -25.01 -15.98
CA ASP A 128 8.31 -25.05 -14.61
C ASP A 128 8.39 -23.64 -14.02
N ARG A 129 8.90 -23.55 -12.79
CA ARG A 129 9.03 -22.27 -12.07
C ARG A 129 9.94 -21.29 -12.79
N GLU A 130 11.06 -21.75 -13.31
CA GLU A 130 12.03 -20.92 -14.01
C GLU A 130 11.43 -20.34 -15.29
N THR A 131 10.78 -21.19 -16.09
CA THR A 131 10.11 -20.78 -17.33
C THR A 131 8.97 -19.80 -17.05
N PHE A 132 8.16 -20.06 -16.02
CA PHE A 132 7.07 -19.16 -15.63
C PHE A 132 7.60 -17.77 -15.23
N LEU A 133 8.64 -17.72 -14.38
CA LEU A 133 9.25 -16.47 -13.94
C LEU A 133 9.90 -15.71 -15.10
N ALA A 134 10.55 -16.42 -16.03
CA ALA A 134 11.16 -15.80 -17.21
C ALA A 134 10.11 -15.16 -18.12
N VAL A 135 8.98 -15.84 -18.37
CA VAL A 135 7.87 -15.28 -19.15
C VAL A 135 7.24 -14.09 -18.43
N LEU A 136 7.01 -14.21 -17.11
CA LEU A 136 6.49 -13.11 -16.28
C LEU A 136 7.41 -11.87 -16.39
N GLN A 137 8.71 -12.04 -16.19
CA GLN A 137 9.68 -10.95 -16.29
C GLN A 137 9.73 -10.33 -17.70
N SER A 138 9.62 -11.15 -18.75
CA SER A 138 9.54 -10.66 -20.13
C SER A 138 8.30 -9.80 -20.38
N CYS A 139 7.15 -10.18 -19.80
CA CYS A 139 5.93 -9.37 -19.82
C CYS A 139 6.14 -8.04 -19.09
N GLU A 140 6.77 -8.09 -17.91
CA GLU A 140 7.02 -6.92 -17.06
C GLU A 140 7.94 -5.88 -17.69
N ASN A 141 8.96 -6.33 -18.42
CA ASN A 141 9.91 -5.44 -19.11
C ASN A 141 9.23 -4.57 -20.19
N GLN A 142 8.01 -4.93 -20.63
CA GLN A 142 7.22 -4.16 -21.60
C GLN A 142 6.35 -3.09 -20.91
N ILE A 143 6.23 -3.13 -19.59
CA ILE A 143 5.44 -2.19 -18.81
C ILE A 143 6.31 -0.95 -18.54
N GLY A 144 5.96 0.16 -19.20
CA GLY A 144 6.57 1.45 -18.91
C GLY A 144 6.36 1.89 -17.46
N HIS A 145 7.24 2.76 -16.96
CA HIS A 145 7.16 3.29 -15.60
C HIS A 145 5.79 3.95 -15.29
N GLN A 146 5.39 3.93 -14.01
CA GLN A 146 4.21 4.63 -13.47
C GLN A 146 2.84 4.11 -13.93
N LYS A 147 2.75 2.83 -14.35
CA LYS A 147 1.49 2.18 -14.77
C LYS A 147 0.79 1.37 -13.67
N SER A 148 0.84 1.86 -12.43
CA SER A 148 0.25 1.21 -11.23
C SER A 148 0.72 -0.24 -10.97
N TYR A 149 1.91 -0.61 -11.46
CA TYR A 149 2.37 -1.99 -11.41
C TYR A 149 2.82 -2.42 -10.00
N GLY A 150 3.41 -1.51 -9.24
CA GLY A 150 3.69 -1.71 -7.81
C GLY A 150 2.44 -2.02 -7.00
N GLU A 151 1.32 -1.35 -7.26
CA GLU A 151 0.04 -1.64 -6.62
C GLU A 151 -0.50 -3.01 -7.03
N ILE A 152 -0.39 -3.38 -8.31
CA ILE A 152 -0.75 -4.73 -8.80
C ILE A 152 0.08 -5.80 -8.06
N LYS A 153 1.39 -5.60 -7.89
CA LYS A 153 2.25 -6.54 -7.16
C LYS A 153 1.94 -6.60 -5.66
N SER A 154 1.61 -5.45 -5.07
CA SER A 154 1.13 -5.39 -3.68
C SER A 154 -0.18 -6.16 -3.51
N PHE A 155 -1.07 -6.10 -4.51
CA PHE A 155 -2.28 -6.93 -4.56
C PHE A 155 -1.93 -8.42 -4.65
N VAL A 156 -1.07 -8.83 -5.58
CA VAL A 156 -0.67 -10.24 -5.72
C VAL A 156 -0.10 -10.79 -4.41
N LEU A 157 0.79 -10.04 -3.76
CA LEU A 157 1.32 -10.40 -2.45
C LEU A 157 0.22 -10.51 -1.38
N SER A 158 -0.76 -9.61 -1.38
CA SER A 158 -1.91 -9.66 -0.46
C SER A 158 -2.70 -10.96 -0.59
N GLN A 159 -2.99 -11.38 -1.83
CA GLN A 159 -3.76 -12.58 -2.11
C GLN A 159 -2.93 -13.83 -1.77
N ALA A 160 -1.64 -13.83 -2.09
CA ALA A 160 -0.74 -14.92 -1.74
C ALA A 160 -0.63 -15.11 -0.21
N ILE A 161 -0.47 -14.03 0.57
CA ILE A 161 -0.43 -14.11 2.03
C ILE A 161 -1.75 -14.65 2.59
N LYS A 162 -2.89 -14.14 2.11
CA LYS A 162 -4.20 -14.62 2.54
C LYS A 162 -4.40 -16.10 2.19
N PHE A 163 -3.97 -16.51 1.01
CA PHE A 163 -4.06 -17.88 0.54
C PHE A 163 -3.18 -18.84 1.35
N VAL A 164 -1.90 -18.50 1.57
CA VAL A 164 -0.94 -19.36 2.24
C VAL A 164 -1.20 -19.43 3.75
N TYR A 165 -1.52 -18.30 4.39
CA TYR A 165 -1.56 -18.22 5.85
C TYR A 165 -2.98 -18.09 6.41
N GLY A 166 -4.01 -17.87 5.57
CA GLY A 166 -5.37 -17.60 6.03
C GLY A 166 -5.51 -16.24 6.74
N ILE A 167 -4.60 -15.30 6.48
CA ILE A 167 -4.49 -14.04 7.22
C ILE A 167 -5.00 -12.87 6.38
N ASP A 168 -5.90 -12.08 6.96
CA ASP A 168 -6.31 -10.81 6.36
C ASP A 168 -5.21 -9.75 6.54
N VAL A 169 -4.93 -9.04 5.45
CA VAL A 169 -3.96 -7.95 5.40
C VAL A 169 -4.66 -6.60 5.37
N CYS A 170 -3.93 -5.56 5.74
CA CYS A 170 -4.26 -4.18 5.41
C CYS A 170 -3.15 -3.57 4.56
N ILE A 171 -3.48 -2.56 3.78
CA ILE A 171 -2.54 -1.88 2.89
C ILE A 171 -2.29 -0.47 3.39
N PHE A 172 -1.03 -0.12 3.61
CA PHE A 172 -0.63 1.25 3.82
C PHE A 172 -0.33 1.86 2.45
N CYS A 173 -1.18 2.79 2.04
CA CYS A 173 -1.29 3.26 0.66
C CYS A 173 -1.22 4.79 0.58
N SER A 174 -0.84 5.29 -0.59
CA SER A 174 -0.97 6.70 -0.96
C SER A 174 -2.35 7.30 -0.62
N ASP A 175 -2.41 8.62 -0.38
CA ASP A 175 -3.70 9.34 -0.31
C ASP A 175 -4.42 9.42 -1.67
N ASP A 176 -3.80 8.95 -2.77
CA ASP A 176 -4.47 8.86 -4.07
C ASP A 176 -5.73 8.00 -3.97
N PHE A 177 -6.85 8.58 -4.40
CA PHE A 177 -8.14 7.93 -4.37
C PHE A 177 -8.23 6.78 -5.38
N GLY A 178 -7.51 6.86 -6.51
CA GLY A 178 -7.48 5.81 -7.53
C GLY A 178 -6.88 4.52 -6.98
N ALA A 179 -5.68 4.61 -6.42
CA ALA A 179 -4.96 3.49 -5.81
C ALA A 179 -5.81 2.78 -4.73
N ARG A 180 -6.47 3.57 -3.87
CA ARG A 180 -7.24 3.05 -2.74
C ARG A 180 -8.57 2.40 -3.14
N ARG A 181 -9.21 2.88 -4.20
CA ARG A 181 -10.48 2.34 -4.68
C ARG A 181 -10.34 0.88 -5.14
N GLY A 182 -9.24 0.54 -5.81
CA GLY A 182 -8.95 -0.85 -6.22
C GLY A 182 -8.91 -1.79 -5.02
N PHE A 183 -8.12 -1.43 -4.01
CA PHE A 183 -7.96 -2.25 -2.81
C PHE A 183 -9.21 -2.31 -1.92
N ALA A 184 -9.74 -1.16 -1.53
CA ALA A 184 -10.77 -1.10 -0.50
C ALA A 184 -12.19 -1.39 -1.01
N ASN A 185 -12.53 -0.93 -2.21
CA ASN A 185 -13.91 -1.05 -2.70
C ASN A 185 -14.11 -2.33 -3.52
N VAL A 186 -13.13 -2.70 -4.34
CA VAL A 186 -13.25 -3.88 -5.21
C VAL A 186 -12.70 -5.10 -4.48
N ALA A 187 -11.45 -5.05 -4.01
CA ALA A 187 -10.85 -6.19 -3.30
C ALA A 187 -11.26 -6.32 -1.82
N GLN A 188 -11.96 -5.33 -1.26
CA GLN A 188 -12.39 -5.31 0.15
C GLN A 188 -11.22 -5.43 1.15
N ILE A 189 -10.03 -4.98 0.77
CA ILE A 189 -8.84 -4.96 1.61
C ILE A 189 -8.78 -3.62 2.36
N PRO A 190 -8.74 -3.61 3.70
CA PRO A 190 -8.65 -2.37 4.46
C PRO A 190 -7.37 -1.58 4.15
N CYS A 191 -7.52 -0.27 4.01
CA CYS A 191 -6.44 0.66 3.71
C CYS A 191 -6.14 1.62 4.86
N ILE A 192 -4.89 2.08 4.95
CA ILE A 192 -4.45 3.16 5.84
C ILE A 192 -3.68 4.18 4.99
N SER A 193 -4.24 5.37 4.82
CA SER A 193 -3.58 6.47 4.11
C SER A 193 -2.65 7.27 5.04
N ILE A 194 -1.84 8.18 4.49
CA ILE A 194 -0.98 9.08 5.27
C ILE A 194 -1.82 9.93 6.25
N LEU A 195 -2.97 10.46 5.83
CA LEU A 195 -3.87 11.18 6.75
C LEU A 195 -4.36 10.28 7.90
N SER A 196 -4.70 9.03 7.60
CA SER A 196 -5.12 8.06 8.62
C SER A 196 -3.99 7.63 9.57
N VAL A 197 -2.71 7.79 9.17
CA VAL A 197 -1.56 7.60 10.08
C VAL A 197 -1.62 8.59 11.24
N PHE A 198 -1.93 9.87 10.99
CA PHE A 198 -2.05 10.87 12.06
C PHE A 198 -3.19 10.55 13.04
N LEU A 199 -4.34 10.10 12.54
CA LEU A 199 -5.42 9.60 13.40
C LEU A 199 -4.95 8.41 14.24
N LYS A 200 -4.20 7.49 13.63
CA LYS A 200 -3.71 6.31 14.32
C LYS A 200 -2.66 6.63 15.38
N LEU A 201 -1.77 7.60 15.14
CA LEU A 201 -0.83 8.11 16.14
C LEU A 201 -1.55 8.62 17.39
N ARG A 202 -2.63 9.39 17.21
CA ARG A 202 -3.51 9.77 18.31
C ARG A 202 -4.12 8.56 19.02
N LEU A 203 -4.64 7.59 18.27
CA LEU A 203 -5.31 6.41 18.84
C LEU A 203 -4.37 5.51 19.67
N ILE A 204 -3.06 5.51 19.37
CA ILE A 204 -2.06 4.82 20.19
C ILE A 204 -1.50 5.69 21.32
N GLY A 205 -2.06 6.88 21.53
CA GLY A 205 -1.78 7.75 22.67
C GLY A 205 -0.68 8.78 22.46
N GLN A 206 -0.17 8.98 21.24
CA GLN A 206 0.79 10.06 21.00
C GLN A 206 0.13 11.43 21.11
N LYS A 207 0.83 12.37 21.74
CA LYS A 207 0.28 13.71 22.00
C LYS A 207 0.42 14.61 20.77
N ILE A 208 -0.40 15.65 20.70
CA ILE A 208 -0.38 16.56 19.55
C ILE A 208 0.99 17.24 19.41
N GLU A 209 1.68 17.54 20.51
CA GLU A 209 3.00 18.19 20.49
C GLU A 209 4.09 17.29 19.90
N GLU A 210 3.92 15.97 19.96
CA GLU A 210 4.85 14.99 19.38
C GLU A 210 4.59 14.77 17.89
N VAL A 211 3.32 14.88 17.49
CA VAL A 211 2.85 14.56 16.14
C VAL A 211 2.82 15.80 15.23
N ASP A 212 2.55 16.98 15.78
CA ASP A 212 2.47 18.25 15.04
C ASP A 212 3.72 18.53 14.20
N PRO A 213 4.97 18.31 14.67
CA PRO A 213 6.15 18.51 13.84
C PRO A 213 6.16 17.67 12.55
N PHE A 214 5.69 16.42 12.60
CA PHE A 214 5.51 15.60 11.40
C PHE A 214 4.39 16.16 10.51
N PHE A 215 3.29 16.61 11.12
CA PHE A 215 2.18 17.18 10.37
C PHE A 215 2.56 18.50 9.67
N GLN A 216 3.33 19.38 10.32
CA GLN A 216 3.88 20.59 9.72
C GLN A 216 4.82 20.26 8.55
N SER A 217 5.65 19.21 8.68
CA SER A 217 6.46 18.70 7.57
C SER A 217 5.59 18.20 6.41
N PHE A 218 4.48 17.53 6.69
CA PHE A 218 3.51 17.11 5.68
C PHE A 218 2.82 18.29 4.99
N LEU A 219 2.41 19.33 5.75
CA LEU A 219 1.85 20.57 5.19
C LEU A 219 2.84 21.28 4.27
N HIS A 220 4.10 21.39 4.69
CA HIS A 220 5.17 21.96 3.88
C HIS A 220 5.41 21.16 2.60
N TRP A 221 5.46 19.83 2.70
CA TRP A 221 5.55 18.98 1.52
C TRP A 221 4.35 19.19 0.57
N CYS A 222 3.14 19.35 1.10
CA CYS A 222 1.94 19.64 0.31
C CYS A 222 1.99 21.03 -0.35
N SER A 223 2.56 22.05 0.30
CA SER A 223 2.70 23.40 -0.26
C SER A 223 3.76 23.52 -1.34
N ASP A 224 4.84 22.75 -1.23
CA ASP A 224 6.02 22.88 -2.09
C ASP A 224 5.90 22.12 -3.43
N ARG A 225 4.77 21.44 -3.65
CA ARG A 225 4.50 20.75 -4.91
C ARG A 225 4.30 21.76 -6.04
N LYS A 226 4.63 21.37 -7.28
CA LYS A 226 4.32 22.16 -8.50
C LYS A 226 2.88 22.66 -8.55
N ASN A 227 1.94 21.86 -8.04
CA ASN A 227 0.56 22.25 -7.78
C ASN A 227 0.30 22.10 -6.27
N PRO A 228 0.38 23.19 -5.49
CA PRO A 228 0.22 23.16 -4.04
C PRO A 228 -1.13 22.57 -3.61
N GLN A 229 -1.10 21.70 -2.62
CA GLN A 229 -2.30 21.08 -2.06
C GLN A 229 -2.69 21.77 -0.74
N THR A 230 -3.74 22.58 -0.79
CA THR A 230 -4.28 23.30 0.39
C THR A 230 -5.49 22.64 1.02
N HIS A 231 -6.08 21.66 0.34
CA HIS A 231 -7.29 20.98 0.78
C HIS A 231 -7.16 19.46 0.60
N VAL A 232 -7.84 18.72 1.47
CA VAL A 232 -8.03 17.27 1.36
C VAL A 232 -9.51 16.95 1.30
N LYS A 233 -9.86 15.77 0.78
CA LYS A 233 -11.25 15.30 0.79
C LYS A 233 -11.45 14.39 1.99
N VAL A 234 -12.46 14.68 2.79
CA VAL A 234 -12.94 13.83 3.89
C VAL A 234 -14.39 13.45 3.65
N TRP A 235 -14.83 12.35 4.24
CA TRP A 235 -16.23 11.93 4.21
C TRP A 235 -17.02 12.63 5.30
N ILE A 236 -18.21 13.10 4.96
CA ILE A 236 -19.14 13.74 5.89
C ILE A 236 -20.52 13.13 5.61
N PHE A 237 -21.21 12.69 6.66
CA PHE A 237 -22.59 12.24 6.55
C PHE A 237 -23.52 13.45 6.49
N GLU A 238 -24.21 13.64 5.38
CA GLU A 238 -25.11 14.78 5.16
C GLU A 238 -26.28 14.37 4.28
N ASN A 239 -27.49 14.79 4.67
CA ASN A 239 -28.73 14.49 3.95
C ASN A 239 -28.92 12.98 3.71
N GLY A 240 -28.63 12.15 4.72
CA GLY A 240 -28.83 10.70 4.67
C GLY A 240 -27.81 9.91 3.84
N SER A 241 -26.68 10.52 3.44
CA SER A 241 -25.65 9.86 2.65
C SER A 241 -24.24 10.35 2.96
N ASP A 242 -23.26 9.48 2.76
CA ASP A 242 -21.83 9.82 2.85
C ASP A 242 -21.40 10.65 1.63
N LYS A 243 -20.88 11.85 1.87
CA LYS A 243 -20.36 12.75 0.82
C LYS A 243 -18.90 13.11 1.04
N ARG A 244 -18.11 13.12 -0.03
CA ARG A 244 -16.73 13.63 0.01
C ARG A 244 -16.71 15.14 -0.14
N LYS A 245 -16.30 15.86 0.91
CA LYS A 245 -16.15 17.32 0.88
C LYS A 245 -14.69 17.72 1.02
N LYS A 246 -14.32 18.83 0.36
CA LYS A 246 -13.01 19.44 0.53
C LYS A 246 -13.00 20.19 1.86
N VAL A 247 -11.95 19.98 2.65
CA VAL A 247 -11.67 20.71 3.89
C VAL A 247 -10.23 21.22 3.85
N PRO A 248 -9.91 22.36 4.48
CA PRO A 248 -8.55 22.85 4.60
C PRO A 248 -7.65 21.79 5.24
N ILE A 249 -6.49 21.53 4.64
CA ILE A 249 -5.58 20.49 5.14
C ILE A 249 -5.08 20.81 6.56
N GLU A 250 -4.90 22.10 6.88
CA GLU A 250 -4.43 22.59 8.19
C GLU A 250 -5.41 22.27 9.33
N SER A 251 -6.71 22.11 9.05
CA SER A 251 -7.69 21.80 10.09
C SER A 251 -7.65 20.32 10.52
N ILE A 252 -7.02 19.45 9.75
CA ILE A 252 -7.12 18.00 9.93
C ILE A 252 -6.51 17.54 11.26
N LEU A 253 -5.29 17.98 11.60
CA LEU A 253 -4.65 17.52 12.84
C LEU A 253 -5.41 18.02 14.09
N PRO A 254 -5.78 19.31 14.22
CA PRO A 254 -6.60 19.76 15.34
C PRO A 254 -7.92 18.99 15.46
N ASP A 255 -8.64 18.79 14.34
CA ASP A 255 -9.90 18.06 14.32
C ASP A 255 -9.73 16.57 14.70
N ILE A 256 -8.63 15.93 14.26
CA ILE A 256 -8.28 14.56 14.68
C ILE A 256 -8.13 14.51 16.20
N TYR A 257 -7.38 15.45 16.79
CA TYR A 257 -7.12 15.48 18.23
C TYR A 257 -8.35 15.85 19.06
N ALA A 258 -9.23 16.70 18.53
CA ALA A 258 -10.56 16.97 19.07
C ALA A 258 -11.52 15.76 18.99
N GLY A 259 -11.14 14.69 18.28
CA GLY A 259 -11.94 13.47 18.17
C GLY A 259 -13.05 13.56 17.13
N LEU A 260 -12.94 14.46 16.16
CA LEU A 260 -13.96 14.72 15.15
C LEU A 260 -13.88 13.76 13.95
N TYR A 261 -12.86 12.90 13.88
CA TYR A 261 -12.66 11.97 12.76
C TYR A 261 -12.55 10.52 13.21
N CYS A 262 -13.08 9.61 12.38
CA CYS A 262 -12.80 8.18 12.41
C CYS A 262 -12.20 7.71 11.08
N ALA A 263 -11.53 6.56 11.07
CA ALA A 263 -10.97 5.96 9.86
C ALA A 263 -12.01 5.06 9.18
N ARG A 264 -12.14 5.20 7.87
CA ARG A 264 -12.92 4.28 7.03
C ARG A 264 -12.05 3.11 6.57
N LYS A 265 -12.71 2.04 6.09
CA LYS A 265 -12.01 0.89 5.51
C LYS A 265 -11.20 1.23 4.25
N ASP A 266 -11.56 2.30 3.54
CA ASP A 266 -10.82 2.82 2.38
C ASP A 266 -9.62 3.70 2.74
N GLY A 267 -9.34 3.84 4.04
CA GLY A 267 -8.24 4.65 4.56
C GLY A 267 -8.52 6.15 4.53
N ASP A 268 -9.67 6.63 4.03
CA ASP A 268 -10.07 8.03 4.19
C ASP A 268 -10.54 8.31 5.63
N LEU A 269 -10.46 9.58 6.02
CA LEU A 269 -11.08 10.09 7.23
C LEU A 269 -12.57 10.37 6.99
N GLN A 270 -13.39 10.05 7.99
CA GLN A 270 -14.80 10.40 8.05
C GLN A 270 -15.06 11.26 9.27
N LYS A 271 -15.67 12.43 9.05
CA LYS A 271 -16.10 13.31 10.13
C LYS A 271 -17.23 12.62 10.88
N ILE A 272 -17.09 12.50 12.19
CA ILE A 272 -18.12 11.98 13.08
C ILE A 272 -19.21 13.07 13.14
N ALA A 273 -20.46 12.68 12.89
CA ALA A 273 -21.59 13.60 13.06
C ALA A 273 -21.73 13.93 14.55
N GLU A 274 -21.94 15.20 14.86
CA GLU A 274 -22.37 15.64 16.19
C GLU A 274 -23.77 15.09 16.52
#